data_AF-A0A651DKW2-F1
#
_entry.id   AF-A0A651DKW2-F1
#
_cell.length_a   1.000
_cell.length_b   1.000
_cell.length_c   1.000
_cell.angle_alpha   90.00
_cell.angle_beta   90.00
_cell.angle_gamma   90.00
#
_symmetry.space_group_name_H-M   'P 1'
#
loop_
_entity.id
_entity.type
_entity.pdbx_description
1 polymer ?
#
loop_
_entity_poly.entity_id
_entity_poly.type
_entity_poly.pdbx_seq_one_letter_code
_entity_poly.pdbx_strand_id
1 'polypeptide(L)'
;MIWFLYVHYIKGRSRPLFVWLVVACLFAMVVLAWPDPSALETWLFVDAATLRWRLLLPRLASLVFPFVVVMLAFEHDMRFVKPLHAYLGRGRVILGKIIFFTGMLTWTMVLFTLLYLYLPVLLWPGYVPPYADIPQMAEHLLDGMILLGFILYVVRNKSRALALLLGLLQVVMINLYDDLDPWWYVILPLYHPERHQMTHHWWIKMAYLALLYLFVIKKGCQEPL
;
A
#
# COMPACT_ATOMS: atom_id res chain seq x y z
N MET A 1 -21.97 2.81 -10.10
CA MET A 1 -20.82 3.71 -9.83
C MET A 1 -19.49 2.98 -9.82
N ILE A 2 -19.30 1.95 -8.98
CA ILE A 2 -18.06 1.17 -8.90
C ILE A 2 -17.69 0.56 -10.26
N TRP A 3 -18.66 -0.05 -10.97
CA TRP A 3 -18.44 -0.54 -12.34
C TRP A 3 -18.00 0.55 -13.32
N PHE A 4 -18.58 1.75 -13.23
CA PHE A 4 -18.21 2.87 -14.08
C PHE A 4 -16.77 3.33 -13.79
N LEU A 5 -16.41 3.43 -12.50
CA LEU A 5 -15.05 3.71 -12.07
C LEU A 5 -14.10 2.60 -12.56
N TYR A 6 -14.45 1.33 -12.41
CA TYR A 6 -13.66 0.21 -12.90
C TYR A 6 -13.40 0.29 -14.42
N VAL A 7 -14.44 0.53 -15.23
CA VAL A 7 -14.28 0.62 -16.69
C VAL A 7 -13.37 1.80 -17.09
N HIS A 8 -13.55 2.98 -16.48
CA HIS A 8 -12.80 4.17 -16.87
C HIS A 8 -11.42 4.25 -16.20
N TYR A 9 -11.25 3.68 -15.01
CA TYR A 9 -9.97 3.62 -14.31
C TYR A 9 -9.15 2.39 -14.67
N ILE A 10 -9.70 1.30 -15.17
CA ILE A 10 -8.92 0.04 -15.34
C ILE A 10 -9.01 -0.47 -16.76
N LYS A 11 -10.21 -0.51 -17.32
CA LYS A 11 -10.44 -1.04 -18.67
C LYS A 11 -9.95 -0.10 -19.78
N GLY A 12 -9.89 1.22 -19.53
CA GLY A 12 -9.63 2.24 -20.56
C GLY A 12 -8.17 2.59 -20.88
N ARG A 13 -7.16 2.14 -20.11
CA ARG A 13 -5.72 2.42 -20.35
C ARG A 13 -4.83 1.35 -19.72
N SER A 14 -3.53 1.37 -20.03
CA SER A 14 -2.40 0.47 -19.65
C SER A 14 -2.20 0.09 -18.16
N ARG A 15 -3.23 0.20 -17.33
CA ARG A 15 -3.23 -0.11 -15.90
C ARG A 15 -3.35 -1.60 -15.55
N PRO A 16 -3.99 -2.51 -16.31
CA PRO A 16 -3.77 -3.94 -16.08
C PRO A 16 -2.32 -4.32 -16.36
N LEU A 17 -1.70 -3.72 -17.38
CA LEU A 17 -0.26 -3.78 -17.64
C LEU A 17 0.57 -3.28 -16.44
N PHE A 18 0.04 -2.30 -15.69
CA PHE A 18 0.68 -1.77 -14.48
C PHE A 18 0.51 -2.69 -13.26
N VAL A 19 -0.66 -3.29 -13.04
CA VAL A 19 -0.84 -4.34 -12.02
C VAL A 19 0.11 -5.50 -12.32
N TRP A 20 0.22 -5.89 -13.60
CA TRP A 20 1.19 -6.89 -14.05
C TRP A 20 2.65 -6.43 -13.87
N LEU A 21 2.98 -5.16 -14.09
CA LEU A 21 4.30 -4.61 -13.81
C LEU A 21 4.63 -4.65 -12.31
N VAL A 22 3.68 -4.30 -11.43
CA VAL A 22 3.85 -4.38 -9.98
C VAL A 22 4.07 -5.83 -9.58
N VAL A 23 3.26 -6.76 -10.08
CA VAL A 23 3.45 -8.21 -9.86
C VAL A 23 4.80 -8.69 -10.41
N ALA A 24 5.23 -8.20 -11.58
CA ALA A 24 6.50 -8.56 -12.20
C ALA A 24 7.70 -7.97 -11.45
N CYS A 25 7.62 -6.74 -10.92
CA CYS A 25 8.64 -6.14 -10.09
C CYS A 25 8.76 -6.87 -8.76
N LEU A 26 7.63 -7.24 -8.14
CA LEU A 26 7.62 -8.05 -6.92
C LEU A 26 8.24 -9.43 -7.19
N PHE A 27 7.85 -10.07 -8.30
CA PHE A 27 8.43 -11.34 -8.73
C PHE A 27 9.94 -11.23 -9.02
N ALA A 28 10.37 -10.20 -9.74
CA ALA A 28 11.78 -9.94 -10.03
C ALA A 28 12.57 -9.67 -8.76
N MET A 29 12.02 -8.95 -7.78
CA MET A 29 12.68 -8.73 -6.50
C MET A 29 12.83 -10.02 -5.68
N VAL A 30 11.85 -10.91 -5.73
CA VAL A 30 11.95 -12.25 -5.13
C VAL A 30 13.08 -13.05 -5.78
N VAL A 31 13.14 -13.03 -7.11
CA VAL A 31 14.18 -13.73 -7.89
C VAL A 31 15.56 -13.10 -7.70
N LEU A 32 15.67 -11.77 -7.58
CA LEU A 32 16.95 -11.06 -7.43
C LEU A 32 17.48 -11.09 -5.99
N ALA A 33 16.61 -11.20 -4.99
CA ALA A 33 17.00 -11.38 -3.59
C ALA A 33 17.59 -12.78 -3.31
N TRP A 34 17.57 -13.66 -4.31
CA TRP A 34 18.13 -15.00 -4.30
C TRP A 34 19.65 -14.97 -4.58
N PRO A 35 20.53 -15.24 -3.61
CA PRO A 35 21.82 -15.83 -3.96
C PRO A 35 21.57 -17.28 -4.39
N ASP A 36 22.43 -17.88 -5.20
CA ASP A 36 22.42 -19.32 -5.48
C ASP A 36 23.20 -20.08 -4.39
N PRO A 37 22.62 -20.49 -3.23
CA PRO A 37 23.18 -21.58 -2.45
C PRO A 37 22.78 -22.90 -3.11
N SER A 38 23.65 -23.90 -2.99
CA SER A 38 23.34 -25.24 -3.44
C SER A 38 22.08 -25.76 -2.72
N ALA A 39 21.25 -26.57 -3.40
CA ALA A 39 20.04 -27.15 -2.81
C ALA A 39 20.30 -27.95 -1.52
N LEU A 40 21.54 -28.34 -1.25
CA LEU A 40 21.93 -29.03 -0.02
C LEU A 40 22.06 -28.06 1.17
N GLU A 41 22.61 -26.86 0.95
CA GLU A 41 22.80 -25.84 1.99
C GLU A 41 21.47 -25.27 2.48
N THR A 42 20.48 -25.13 1.59
CA THR A 42 19.14 -24.69 1.97
C THR A 42 18.41 -25.70 2.84
N TRP A 43 18.64 -27.00 2.65
CA TRP A 43 18.11 -28.05 3.52
C TRP A 43 18.82 -28.14 4.87
N LEU A 44 20.12 -27.83 4.90
CA LEU A 44 20.91 -27.82 6.14
C LEU A 44 20.63 -26.58 7.01
N PHE A 45 20.25 -25.46 6.41
CA PHE A 45 20.04 -24.17 7.09
C PHE A 45 18.65 -23.55 6.83
N VAL A 46 17.59 -24.36 6.92
CA VAL A 46 16.20 -23.94 6.69
C VAL A 46 15.79 -22.73 7.54
N ASP A 47 16.20 -22.70 8.81
CA ASP A 47 15.86 -21.61 9.74
C ASP A 47 16.52 -20.28 9.34
N ALA A 48 17.78 -20.31 8.88
CA ALA A 48 18.50 -19.13 8.43
C ALA A 48 17.92 -18.58 7.11
N ALA A 49 17.52 -19.47 6.21
CA ALA A 49 16.85 -19.11 4.95
C ALA A 49 15.47 -18.47 5.21
N THR A 50 14.70 -19.05 6.12
CA THR A 50 13.37 -18.55 6.53
C THR A 50 13.50 -17.20 7.25
N LEU A 51 14.47 -17.05 8.14
CA LEU A 51 14.75 -15.79 8.83
C LEU A 51 15.15 -14.68 7.85
N ARG A 52 15.99 -14.99 6.87
CA ARG A 52 16.41 -14.01 5.85
C ARG A 52 15.22 -13.54 5.02
N TRP A 53 14.36 -14.47 4.59
CA TRP A 53 13.14 -14.15 3.85
C TRP A 53 12.21 -13.23 4.64
N ARG A 54 12.03 -13.56 5.92
CA ARG A 54 11.24 -12.81 6.89
C ARG A 54 11.72 -11.37 7.10
N LEU A 55 13.02 -11.11 7.01
CA LEU A 55 13.58 -9.76 7.17
C LEU A 55 13.60 -8.95 5.87
N LEU A 56 13.82 -9.61 4.73
CA LEU A 56 14.07 -8.95 3.46
C LEU A 56 12.78 -8.51 2.77
N LEU A 57 11.72 -9.34 2.81
CA LEU A 57 10.49 -9.03 2.10
C LEU A 57 9.70 -7.84 2.67
N PRO A 58 9.54 -7.68 4.01
CA PRO A 58 8.87 -6.51 4.57
C PRO A 58 9.59 -5.20 4.23
N ARG A 59 10.93 -5.21 4.18
CA ARG A 59 11.72 -4.05 3.76
C ARG A 59 11.47 -3.69 2.30
N LEU A 60 11.50 -4.68 1.40
CA LEU A 60 11.14 -4.46 -0.01
C LEU A 60 9.70 -3.97 -0.17
N ALA A 61 8.77 -4.55 0.59
CA ALA A 61 7.37 -4.14 0.61
C ALA A 61 7.25 -2.67 1.04
N SER A 62 7.93 -2.27 2.10
CA SER A 62 7.92 -0.89 2.61
C SER A 62 8.46 0.13 1.60
N LEU A 63 9.34 -0.30 0.68
CA LEU A 63 9.91 0.54 -0.36
C LEU A 63 8.98 0.64 -1.58
N VAL A 64 8.41 -0.48 -2.03
CA VAL A 64 7.60 -0.55 -3.26
C VAL A 64 6.16 -0.09 -3.02
N PHE A 65 5.59 -0.45 -1.87
CA PHE A 65 4.18 -0.28 -1.58
C PHE A 65 3.70 1.18 -1.59
N PRO A 66 4.44 2.17 -1.05
CA PRO A 66 4.08 3.58 -1.18
C PRO A 66 3.93 4.02 -2.65
N PHE A 67 4.79 3.54 -3.55
CA PHE A 67 4.69 3.86 -4.97
C PHE A 67 3.49 3.19 -5.64
N VAL A 68 3.12 1.97 -5.21
CA VAL A 68 1.89 1.31 -5.68
C VAL A 68 0.66 2.15 -5.32
N VAL A 69 0.59 2.64 -4.07
CA VAL A 69 -0.50 3.51 -3.60
C VAL A 69 -0.54 4.81 -4.41
N VAL A 70 0.61 5.48 -4.59
CA VAL A 70 0.73 6.70 -5.39
C VAL A 70 0.21 6.48 -6.80
N MET A 71 0.66 5.42 -7.47
CA MET A 71 0.29 5.13 -8.85
C MET A 71 -1.19 4.75 -8.99
N LEU A 72 -1.75 4.04 -8.02
CA LEU A 72 -3.17 3.69 -7.98
C LEU A 72 -4.05 4.96 -7.95
N ALA A 73 -3.68 5.93 -7.11
CA ALA A 73 -4.45 7.15 -6.88
C ALA A 73 -4.01 8.35 -7.76
N PHE A 74 -2.98 8.18 -8.59
CA PHE A 74 -2.29 9.22 -9.36
C PHE A 74 -3.19 10.05 -10.28
N GLU A 75 -4.32 9.48 -10.74
CA GLU A 75 -5.26 10.16 -11.62
C GLU A 75 -6.70 10.06 -11.13
N HIS A 76 -6.91 10.09 -9.81
CA HIS A 76 -8.24 9.96 -9.20
C HIS A 76 -9.20 11.13 -9.50
N ASP A 77 -8.73 12.20 -10.15
CA ASP A 77 -9.53 13.39 -10.49
C ASP A 77 -9.57 13.67 -12.01
N MET A 78 -9.86 12.62 -12.78
CA MET A 78 -10.02 12.72 -14.23
C MET A 78 -11.26 13.50 -14.65
N ARG A 79 -11.22 14.07 -15.87
CA ARG A 79 -12.32 14.84 -16.48
C ARG A 79 -13.65 14.07 -16.54
N PHE A 80 -13.61 12.75 -16.69
CA PHE A 80 -14.82 11.90 -16.74
C PHE A 80 -15.53 11.78 -15.39
N VAL A 81 -14.91 12.19 -14.27
CA VAL A 81 -15.56 12.20 -12.96
C VAL A 81 -16.46 13.43 -12.80
N LYS A 82 -16.16 14.55 -13.48
CA LYS A 82 -16.98 15.78 -13.45
C LYS A 82 -18.47 15.53 -13.75
N PRO A 83 -18.87 14.81 -14.81
CA PRO A 83 -20.28 14.52 -15.05
C PRO A 83 -20.92 13.68 -13.94
N LEU A 84 -20.18 12.75 -13.30
CA LEU A 84 -20.73 11.98 -12.16
C LEU A 84 -21.16 12.89 -10.99
N HIS A 85 -20.42 13.97 -10.74
CA HIS A 85 -20.78 14.92 -9.68
C HIS A 85 -22.12 15.61 -9.98
N ALA A 86 -22.43 15.85 -11.26
CA ALA A 86 -23.70 16.44 -11.68
C ALA A 86 -24.87 15.45 -11.56
N TYR A 87 -24.67 14.17 -11.90
CA TYR A 87 -25.75 13.17 -11.89
C TYR A 87 -26.03 12.55 -10.51
N LEU A 88 -25.00 12.31 -9.69
CA LEU A 88 -25.12 11.54 -8.43
C LEU A 88 -24.95 12.39 -7.16
N GLY A 89 -24.51 13.64 -7.31
CA GLY A 89 -24.14 14.51 -6.20
C GLY A 89 -22.74 14.22 -5.65
N ARG A 90 -22.07 15.27 -5.14
CA ARG A 90 -20.64 15.23 -4.78
C ARG A 90 -20.31 14.19 -3.71
N GLY A 91 -21.08 14.16 -2.62
CA GLY A 91 -20.81 13.26 -1.49
C GLY A 91 -20.81 11.78 -1.89
N ARG A 92 -21.77 11.35 -2.73
CA ARG A 92 -21.86 9.96 -3.21
C ARG A 92 -20.67 9.59 -4.10
N VAL A 93 -20.22 10.51 -4.95
CA VAL A 93 -19.06 10.30 -5.84
C VAL A 93 -17.76 10.17 -5.03
N ILE A 94 -17.56 11.04 -4.03
CA ILE A 94 -16.36 11.01 -3.18
C ILE A 94 -16.32 9.73 -2.34
N LEU A 95 -17.42 9.36 -1.70
CA LEU A 95 -17.54 8.08 -0.99
C LEU A 95 -17.26 6.90 -1.92
N GLY A 96 -17.78 6.95 -3.14
CA GLY A 96 -17.50 5.97 -4.17
C GLY A 96 -16.02 5.83 -4.53
N LYS A 97 -15.31 6.95 -4.66
CA LYS A 97 -13.87 6.95 -4.90
C LYS A 97 -13.13 6.32 -3.73
N ILE A 98 -13.43 6.73 -2.49
CA ILE A 98 -12.80 6.19 -1.28
C ILE A 98 -12.98 4.67 -1.24
N ILE A 99 -14.21 4.18 -1.33
CA ILE A 99 -14.51 2.73 -1.31
C ILE A 99 -13.78 1.99 -2.43
N PHE A 100 -13.77 2.55 -3.64
CA PHE A 100 -13.11 1.93 -4.79
C PHE A 100 -11.59 1.84 -4.61
N PHE A 101 -10.91 2.92 -4.24
CA PHE A 101 -9.45 2.92 -4.09
C PHE A 101 -9.01 2.13 -2.86
N THR A 102 -9.73 2.23 -1.74
CA THR A 102 -9.47 1.40 -0.56
C THR A 102 -9.63 -0.08 -0.91
N GLY A 103 -10.72 -0.47 -1.59
CA GLY A 103 -10.93 -1.86 -2.01
C GLY A 103 -9.85 -2.39 -2.95
N MET A 104 -9.39 -1.58 -3.91
CA MET A 104 -8.29 -1.97 -4.79
C MET A 104 -6.95 -2.10 -4.06
N LEU A 105 -6.69 -1.20 -3.11
CA LEU A 105 -5.51 -1.30 -2.27
C LEU A 105 -5.55 -2.59 -1.42
N THR A 106 -6.69 -2.90 -0.79
CA THR A 106 -6.85 -4.14 -0.02
C THR A 106 -6.64 -5.37 -0.90
N TRP A 107 -7.21 -5.38 -2.12
CA TRP A 107 -7.04 -6.50 -3.05
C TRP A 107 -5.57 -6.70 -3.48
N THR A 108 -4.87 -5.61 -3.80
CA THR A 108 -3.42 -5.69 -4.13
C THR A 108 -2.59 -6.18 -2.95
N MET A 109 -2.91 -5.78 -1.71
CA MET A 109 -2.22 -6.31 -0.53
C MET A 109 -2.51 -7.79 -0.28
N VAL A 110 -3.75 -8.25 -0.47
CA VAL A 110 -4.09 -9.67 -0.33
C VAL A 110 -3.28 -10.50 -1.33
N LEU A 111 -3.17 -10.05 -2.58
CA LEU A 111 -2.32 -10.71 -3.58
C LEU A 111 -0.85 -10.73 -3.14
N PHE A 112 -0.35 -9.63 -2.59
CA PHE A 112 1.01 -9.56 -2.08
C PHE A 112 1.24 -10.53 -0.90
N THR A 113 0.30 -10.64 0.04
CA THR A 113 0.34 -11.62 1.13
C THR A 113 0.32 -13.05 0.62
N LEU A 114 -0.52 -13.36 -0.37
CA LEU A 114 -0.54 -14.68 -0.99
C LEU A 114 0.79 -15.01 -1.66
N LEU A 115 1.38 -14.06 -2.40
CA LEU A 115 2.70 -14.24 -2.98
C LEU A 115 3.77 -14.42 -1.88
N TYR A 116 3.75 -13.63 -0.82
CA TYR A 116 4.68 -13.75 0.31
C TYR A 116 4.65 -15.13 0.98
N LEU A 117 3.44 -15.68 1.19
CA LEU A 117 3.27 -16.94 1.89
C LEU A 117 3.52 -18.16 1.00
N TYR A 118 3.00 -18.15 -0.24
CA TYR A 118 2.95 -19.35 -1.08
C TYR A 118 4.04 -19.42 -2.15
N LEU A 119 4.59 -18.29 -2.60
CA LEU A 119 5.68 -18.31 -3.58
C LEU A 119 6.92 -19.04 -3.04
N PRO A 120 7.37 -18.84 -1.78
CA PRO A 120 8.51 -19.58 -1.27
C PRO A 120 8.19 -21.05 -1.06
N VAL A 121 6.94 -21.41 -0.73
CA VAL A 121 6.53 -22.83 -0.62
C VAL A 121 6.68 -23.56 -1.96
N LEU A 122 6.39 -22.88 -3.07
CA LEU A 122 6.56 -23.43 -4.42
C LEU A 122 8.04 -23.53 -4.83
N LEU A 123 8.87 -22.58 -4.40
CA LEU A 123 10.30 -22.52 -4.75
C LEU A 123 11.19 -23.35 -3.80
N TRP A 124 10.72 -23.62 -2.58
CA TRP A 124 11.46 -24.30 -1.51
C TRP A 124 10.68 -25.45 -0.87
N PRO A 125 11.01 -26.71 -1.20
CA PRO A 125 10.52 -27.85 -0.45
C PRO A 125 11.17 -27.86 0.93
N GLY A 126 10.45 -27.35 1.94
CA GLY A 126 10.93 -27.22 3.33
C GLY A 126 10.66 -25.85 3.96
N TYR A 127 10.23 -24.85 3.19
CA TYR A 127 9.84 -23.56 3.75
C TYR A 127 8.57 -23.66 4.59
N VAL A 128 8.65 -23.15 5.82
CA VAL A 128 7.50 -23.01 6.71
C VAL A 128 6.99 -21.57 6.61
N PRO A 129 5.73 -21.35 6.20
CA PRO A 129 5.18 -19.99 6.09
C PRO A 129 5.17 -19.29 7.46
N PRO A 130 5.73 -18.08 7.58
CA PRO A 130 5.77 -17.35 8.84
C PRO A 130 4.44 -16.62 9.05
N TYR A 131 3.40 -17.36 9.44
CA TYR A 131 2.06 -16.81 9.71
C TYR A 131 2.06 -15.72 10.81
N ALA A 132 3.09 -15.70 11.67
CA ALA A 132 3.31 -14.66 12.67
C ALA A 132 3.51 -13.26 12.09
N ASP A 133 3.80 -13.11 10.79
CA ASP A 133 4.04 -11.81 10.15
C ASP A 133 2.77 -11.21 9.50
N ILE A 134 1.67 -11.95 9.46
CA ILE A 134 0.39 -11.45 8.92
C ILE A 134 -0.04 -10.12 9.58
N PRO A 135 0.06 -9.95 10.91
CA PRO A 135 -0.25 -8.66 11.55
C PRO A 135 0.60 -7.50 11.03
N GLN A 136 1.88 -7.73 10.70
CA GLN A 136 2.77 -6.71 10.14
C GLN A 136 2.31 -6.30 8.73
N MET A 137 1.87 -7.25 7.90
CA MET A 137 1.30 -6.93 6.59
C MET A 137 0.02 -6.11 6.69
N ALA A 138 -0.82 -6.39 7.70
CA ALA A 138 -2.02 -5.62 7.94
C ALA A 138 -1.71 -4.19 8.41
N GLU A 139 -0.62 -3.98 9.15
CA GLU A 139 -0.15 -2.63 9.48
C GLU A 139 0.36 -1.86 8.25
N HIS A 140 1.10 -2.53 7.35
CA HIS A 140 1.50 -1.92 6.08
C HIS A 140 0.30 -1.52 5.23
N LEU A 141 -0.77 -2.32 5.23
CA LEU A 141 -2.03 -1.94 4.57
C LEU A 141 -2.62 -0.65 5.16
N LEU A 142 -2.65 -0.50 6.49
CA LEU A 142 -3.13 0.71 7.14
C LEU A 142 -2.28 1.94 6.77
N ASP A 143 -0.97 1.79 6.71
CA ASP A 143 -0.07 2.87 6.27
C ASP A 143 -0.35 3.30 4.82
N GLY A 144 -0.61 2.32 3.94
CA GLY A 144 -1.02 2.59 2.57
C GLY A 144 -2.37 3.30 2.50
N MET A 145 -3.32 2.97 3.38
CA MET A 145 -4.60 3.67 3.45
C MET A 145 -4.44 5.12 3.94
N ILE A 146 -3.53 5.38 4.88
CA ILE A 146 -3.20 6.73 5.34
C ILE A 146 -2.61 7.54 4.18
N LEU A 147 -1.61 6.98 3.48
CA LEU A 147 -1.02 7.61 2.29
C LEU A 147 -2.08 7.84 1.20
N LEU A 148 -2.93 6.86 0.94
CA LEU A 148 -4.02 6.96 -0.04
C LEU A 148 -4.91 8.15 0.28
N GLY A 149 -5.33 8.27 1.54
CA GLY A 149 -6.15 9.40 1.95
C GLY A 149 -5.42 10.74 1.83
N PHE A 150 -4.11 10.81 2.10
CA PHE A 150 -3.32 12.03 1.89
C PHE A 150 -3.27 12.39 0.40
N ILE A 151 -3.09 11.41 -0.48
CA ILE A 151 -3.12 11.64 -1.93
C ILE A 151 -4.49 12.14 -2.37
N LEU A 152 -5.57 11.49 -1.92
CA LEU A 152 -6.94 11.91 -2.22
C LEU A 152 -7.26 13.31 -1.68
N TYR A 153 -6.66 13.70 -0.55
CA TYR A 153 -6.83 15.03 0.02
C TYR A 153 -6.01 16.09 -0.71
N VAL A 154 -4.71 15.87 -0.95
CA VAL A 154 -3.78 16.91 -1.43
C VAL A 154 -3.74 17.00 -2.95
N VAL A 155 -3.80 15.87 -3.66
CA VAL A 155 -3.57 15.82 -5.10
C VAL A 155 -4.82 16.22 -5.86
N ARG A 156 -4.98 17.52 -6.08
CA ARG A 156 -5.95 18.10 -7.01
C ARG A 156 -5.21 18.70 -8.21
N ASN A 157 -5.77 18.55 -9.42
CA ASN A 157 -5.23 19.13 -10.67
C ASN A 157 -3.77 18.78 -11.02
N LYS A 158 -3.54 17.61 -11.63
CA LYS A 158 -2.31 17.24 -12.36
C LYS A 158 -0.98 17.36 -11.61
N SER A 159 -0.95 17.63 -10.30
CA SER A 159 0.28 17.69 -9.48
C SER A 159 0.82 16.29 -9.16
N ARG A 160 1.10 15.55 -10.24
CA ARG A 160 1.70 14.23 -10.27
C ARG A 160 2.99 14.14 -9.44
N ALA A 161 3.79 15.21 -9.48
CA ALA A 161 5.01 15.33 -8.70
C ALA A 161 4.77 15.33 -7.19
N LEU A 162 3.66 15.92 -6.72
CA LEU A 162 3.35 15.98 -5.30
C LEU A 162 2.94 14.61 -4.76
N ALA A 163 2.17 13.84 -5.53
CA ALA A 163 1.83 12.47 -5.19
C ALA A 163 3.09 11.60 -5.04
N LEU A 164 4.01 11.71 -5.99
CA LEU A 164 5.30 11.02 -5.94
C LEU A 164 6.15 11.47 -4.75
N LEU A 165 6.18 12.78 -4.46
CA LEU A 165 6.92 13.32 -3.32
C LEU A 165 6.36 12.81 -1.99
N LEU A 166 5.04 12.67 -1.85
CA LEU A 166 4.42 12.06 -0.67
C LEU A 166 4.82 10.58 -0.50
N GLY A 167 4.84 9.81 -1.60
CA GLY A 167 5.33 8.42 -1.55
C GLY A 167 6.80 8.34 -1.16
N LEU A 168 7.64 9.21 -1.72
CA LEU A 168 9.07 9.29 -1.42
C LEU A 168 9.32 9.71 0.04
N LEU A 169 8.55 10.67 0.53
CA LEU A 169 8.55 11.08 1.93
C LEU A 169 8.20 9.90 2.85
N GLN A 170 7.18 9.11 2.51
CA GLN A 170 6.83 7.93 3.31
C GLN A 170 7.98 6.91 3.36
N VAL A 171 8.63 6.63 2.24
CA VAL A 171 9.79 5.72 2.21
C VAL A 171 10.93 6.27 3.08
N VAL A 172 11.24 7.56 2.97
CA VAL A 172 12.28 8.20 3.78
C VAL A 172 11.94 8.13 5.26
N MET A 173 10.69 8.43 5.63
CA MET A 173 10.25 8.36 7.02
C MET A 173 10.36 6.95 7.58
N ILE A 174 9.89 5.92 6.86
CA ILE A 174 9.98 4.51 7.33
C ILE A 174 11.42 4.11 7.63
N ASN A 175 12.38 4.55 6.82
CA ASN A 175 13.80 4.23 7.04
C ASN A 175 14.47 5.10 8.10
N LEU A 176 13.97 6.31 8.36
CA LEU A 176 14.45 7.19 9.44
C LEU A 176 13.84 6.83 10.81
N TYR A 177 12.74 6.10 10.83
CA TYR A 177 11.98 5.81 12.06
C TYR A 177 12.79 5.04 13.10
N ASP A 178 13.78 4.24 12.66
CA ASP A 178 14.71 3.53 13.54
C ASP A 178 15.57 4.50 14.38
N ASP A 179 15.85 5.71 13.87
CA ASP A 179 16.68 6.74 14.51
C ASP A 179 15.85 7.85 15.22
N LEU A 180 14.52 7.82 15.09
CA LEU A 180 13.64 8.90 15.56
C LEU A 180 12.98 8.60 16.91
N ASP A 181 12.86 9.66 17.71
CA ASP A 181 12.18 9.61 19.00
C ASP A 181 10.72 9.09 18.91
N PRO A 182 10.20 8.49 19.99
CA PRO A 182 8.84 7.94 20.05
C PRO A 182 7.71 8.92 19.69
N TRP A 183 7.89 10.21 19.94
CA TRP A 183 6.84 11.21 19.75
C TRP A 183 6.50 11.48 18.27
N TRP A 184 7.44 11.25 17.36
CA TRP A 184 7.19 11.38 15.91
C TRP A 184 6.07 10.45 15.42
N TYR A 185 5.82 9.35 16.13
CA TYR A 185 4.74 8.41 15.84
C TYR A 185 3.34 9.03 15.98
N VAL A 186 3.18 10.00 16.88
CA VAL A 186 1.89 10.69 17.09
C VAL A 186 1.56 11.61 15.91
N ILE A 187 2.58 12.15 15.25
CA ILE A 187 2.43 13.07 14.13
C ILE A 187 2.10 12.30 12.85
N LEU A 188 2.78 11.18 12.62
CA LEU A 188 2.58 10.33 11.46
C LEU A 188 2.64 8.85 11.89
N PRO A 189 1.50 8.17 12.07
CA PRO A 189 1.51 6.80 12.58
C PRO A 189 1.82 5.81 11.45
N LEU A 190 3.11 5.68 11.09
CA LEU A 190 3.63 4.71 10.13
C LEU A 190 4.14 3.45 10.83
N TYR A 191 4.02 2.27 10.23
CA TYR A 191 4.55 1.02 10.77
C TYR A 191 6.03 1.14 11.17
N HIS A 192 6.34 0.58 12.34
CA HIS A 192 7.69 0.41 12.85
C HIS A 192 7.83 -1.03 13.38
N PRO A 193 8.84 -1.80 12.94
CA PRO A 193 8.99 -3.21 13.29
C PRO A 193 9.08 -3.46 14.80
N GLU A 194 9.82 -2.64 15.54
CA GLU A 194 9.98 -2.79 16.99
C GLU A 194 8.78 -2.31 17.84
N ARG A 195 7.94 -1.40 17.31
CA ARG A 195 6.83 -0.80 18.07
C ARG A 195 5.45 -1.39 17.74
N HIS A 196 5.39 -2.31 16.77
CA HIS A 196 4.19 -3.07 16.39
C HIS A 196 3.47 -3.73 17.58
N GLN A 197 4.21 -4.13 18.63
CA GLN A 197 3.64 -4.81 19.79
C GLN A 197 2.86 -3.90 20.75
N MET A 198 2.87 -2.57 20.55
CA MET A 198 2.11 -1.66 21.39
C MET A 198 0.62 -1.69 21.02
N THR A 199 -0.23 -2.17 21.94
CA THR A 199 -1.69 -2.30 21.76
C THR A 199 -2.39 -1.00 21.34
N HIS A 200 -1.81 0.17 21.62
CA HIS A 200 -2.37 1.47 21.25
C HIS A 200 -2.10 1.90 19.79
N HIS A 201 -1.15 1.27 19.08
CA HIS A 201 -0.79 1.64 17.71
C HIS A 201 -1.98 1.55 16.74
N TRP A 202 -2.73 0.46 16.82
CA TRP A 202 -3.85 0.18 15.94
C TRP A 202 -4.95 1.23 16.06
N TRP A 203 -5.30 1.60 17.30
CA TRP A 203 -6.33 2.60 17.56
C TRP A 203 -5.96 3.98 17.03
N ILE A 204 -4.69 4.38 17.15
CA ILE A 204 -4.19 5.65 16.63
C ILE A 204 -4.30 5.69 15.10
N LYS A 205 -3.85 4.62 14.40
CA LYS A 205 -3.99 4.53 12.92
C LYS A 205 -5.45 4.61 12.48
N MET A 206 -6.35 3.91 13.16
CA MET A 206 -7.78 3.93 12.86
C MET A 206 -8.41 5.32 13.07
N ALA A 207 -8.05 6.00 14.16
CA ALA A 207 -8.50 7.37 14.41
C ALA A 207 -7.99 8.34 13.34
N TYR A 208 -6.73 8.19 12.93
CA TYR A 208 -6.12 9.00 11.86
C TYR A 208 -6.84 8.78 10.53
N LEU A 209 -7.12 7.52 10.17
CA LEU A 209 -7.88 7.17 8.97
C LEU A 209 -9.28 7.77 8.96
N ALA A 210 -10.00 7.67 10.08
CA ALA A 210 -11.35 8.21 10.19
C ALA A 210 -11.36 9.73 9.98
N LEU A 211 -10.45 10.44 10.68
CA LEU A 211 -10.31 11.89 10.60
C LEU A 211 -9.90 12.34 9.19
N LEU A 212 -8.98 11.63 8.57
CA LEU A 212 -8.46 11.96 7.25
C LEU A 212 -9.49 11.71 6.14
N TYR A 213 -10.26 10.62 6.19
CA TYR A 213 -11.39 10.42 5.27
C TYR A 213 -12.50 11.44 5.49
N LEU A 214 -12.75 11.87 6.73
CA LEU A 214 -13.71 12.94 7.01
C LEU A 214 -13.25 14.26 6.39
N PHE A 215 -11.96 14.57 6.44
CA PHE A 215 -11.40 15.74 5.74
C PHE A 215 -11.49 15.64 4.22
N VAL A 216 -11.25 14.46 3.62
CA VAL A 216 -11.44 14.23 2.18
C VAL A 216 -12.89 14.49 1.78
N ILE A 217 -13.86 13.97 2.54
CA ILE A 217 -15.30 14.18 2.28
C ILE A 217 -15.66 15.65 2.42
N LYS A 218 -15.27 16.30 3.53
CA LYS A 218 -15.55 17.72 3.77
C LYS A 218 -15.01 18.59 2.64
N LYS A 219 -13.74 18.38 2.26
CA LYS A 219 -13.09 19.12 1.18
C LYS A 219 -13.83 18.91 -0.14
N GLY A 220 -14.06 17.67 -0.56
CA GLY A 220 -14.71 17.42 -1.85
C GLY A 220 -16.15 17.92 -1.95
N CYS A 221 -16.86 18.08 -0.82
CA CYS A 221 -18.20 18.70 -0.80
C CYS A 221 -18.17 20.22 -0.98
N GLN A 222 -17.17 20.90 -0.40
CA GLN A 222 -17.08 22.36 -0.36
C GLN A 222 -16.57 23.00 -1.67
N GLU A 223 -15.87 22.25 -2.52
CA GLU A 223 -15.15 22.83 -3.66
C GLU A 223 -16.04 23.14 -4.89
N PRO A 224 -15.88 24.29 -5.57
CA PRO A 224 -16.58 24.57 -6.84
C PRO A 224 -16.06 23.70 -8.02
N LEU A 225 -16.92 23.50 -9.03
CA LEU A 225 -16.78 22.60 -10.20
C LEU A 225 -15.64 22.95 -11.19
#